data_AF-A0A351FLU1-F1
#
_entry.id   AF-A0A351FLU1-F1
#
_cell.length_a   1.000
_cell.length_b   1.000
_cell.length_c   1.000
_cell.angle_alpha   90.00
_cell.angle_beta   90.00
_cell.angle_gamma   90.00
#
_symmetry.space_group_name_H-M   'P 1'
#
loop_
_entity.id
_entity.type
_entity.pdbx_description
1 polymer ?
#
loop_
_entity_poly.entity_id
_entity_poly.type
_entity_poly.pdbx_seq_one_letter_code
_entity_poly.pdbx_strand_id
1 'polypeptide(L)'
;MSPSQADVPKKPSSAIDIGRIGRLARKELREILRDRRTIVTLVLMPLLLYPLLGIVIQKFVLSTVSNTPPPFFILCETKPVGDALELIMREGDRILLADQEAPDKPPINVRFLFPDSSESTVDLEQSVSDGVCDLGVRLIQTSTDEPGSAESQRREFQLVYRSEAALSKQAYEVVKERLSAVNQRFAEHLLARAGINV
;
A
#
# COMPACT_ATOMS: atom_id res chain seq x y z
N MET A 1 -83.42 -3.84 55.56
CA MET A 1 -82.49 -3.00 56.34
C MET A 1 -81.38 -3.91 56.85
N SER A 2 -80.13 -3.50 56.59
CA SER A 2 -78.86 -4.03 57.10
C SER A 2 -78.24 -5.28 56.41
N PRO A 3 -76.91 -5.28 56.18
CA PRO A 3 -76.29 -5.94 55.05
C PRO A 3 -75.44 -7.18 55.40
N SER A 4 -75.23 -7.99 54.38
CA SER A 4 -74.34 -9.16 54.26
C SER A 4 -72.90 -8.85 54.70
N GLN A 5 -72.36 -9.65 55.64
CA GLN A 5 -70.93 -9.70 55.91
C GLN A 5 -70.24 -10.45 54.76
N ALA A 6 -69.56 -9.71 53.90
CA ALA A 6 -68.68 -10.29 52.89
C ALA A 6 -67.38 -10.78 53.56
N ASP A 7 -67.10 -12.07 53.37
CA ASP A 7 -65.84 -12.72 53.69
C ASP A 7 -64.72 -12.11 52.83
N VAL A 8 -63.72 -11.51 53.47
CA VAL A 8 -62.63 -10.81 52.79
C VAL A 8 -61.56 -11.83 52.40
N PRO A 9 -61.27 -12.02 51.09
CA PRO A 9 -60.21 -12.95 50.69
C PRO A 9 -58.85 -12.41 51.14
N LYS A 10 -58.16 -13.18 51.99
CA LYS A 10 -56.83 -12.89 52.51
C LYS A 10 -55.82 -12.96 51.35
N LYS A 11 -55.40 -11.78 50.86
CA LYS A 11 -54.42 -11.62 49.76
C LYS A 11 -53.08 -12.28 50.16
N PRO A 12 -52.52 -13.21 49.35
CA PRO A 12 -51.22 -13.78 49.67
C PRO A 12 -50.14 -12.71 49.54
N SER A 13 -49.46 -12.42 50.64
CA SER A 13 -48.30 -11.54 50.67
C SER A 13 -47.11 -12.23 50.00
N SER A 14 -46.92 -12.00 48.70
CA SER A 14 -45.67 -12.35 48.01
C SER A 14 -44.60 -11.31 48.33
N ALA A 15 -44.17 -11.26 49.59
CA ALA A 15 -42.95 -10.57 49.94
C ALA A 15 -41.79 -11.41 49.38
N ILE A 16 -41.16 -10.90 48.32
CA ILE A 16 -39.93 -11.49 47.82
C ILE A 16 -38.87 -11.29 48.91
N ASP A 17 -38.58 -12.37 49.66
CA ASP A 17 -37.53 -12.36 50.66
C ASP A 17 -36.17 -12.27 49.99
N ILE A 18 -35.69 -11.05 49.79
CA ILE A 18 -34.38 -10.72 49.20
C ILE A 18 -33.24 -11.45 49.91
N GLY A 19 -33.36 -11.67 51.23
CA GLY A 19 -32.40 -12.46 52.01
C GLY A 19 -32.39 -13.95 51.64
N ARG A 20 -33.55 -14.53 51.29
CA ARG A 20 -33.65 -15.91 50.79
C ARG A 20 -33.06 -16.02 49.38
N ILE A 21 -33.33 -15.05 48.51
CA ILE A 21 -32.78 -14.99 47.16
C ILE A 21 -31.26 -14.85 47.18
N GLY A 22 -30.71 -13.96 48.00
CA GLY A 22 -29.25 -13.79 48.12
C GLY A 22 -28.55 -15.06 48.61
N ARG A 23 -29.17 -15.80 49.54
CA ARG A 23 -28.65 -17.10 50.00
C ARG A 23 -28.71 -18.16 48.90
N LEU A 24 -29.76 -18.16 48.07
CA LEU A 24 -29.89 -19.02 46.91
C LEU A 24 -28.83 -18.67 45.84
N ALA A 25 -28.74 -17.39 45.45
CA ALA A 25 -27.76 -16.91 44.47
C ALA A 25 -26.32 -17.18 44.90
N ARG A 26 -25.99 -17.02 46.19
CA ARG A 26 -24.66 -17.37 46.72
C ARG A 26 -24.40 -18.88 46.70
N LYS A 27 -25.44 -19.72 46.81
CA LYS A 27 -25.33 -21.17 46.70
C LYS A 27 -25.05 -21.57 45.25
N GLU A 28 -25.83 -21.05 44.30
CA GLU A 28 -25.66 -21.31 42.86
C GLU A 28 -24.31 -20.77 42.35
N LEU A 29 -23.93 -19.54 42.74
CA LEU A 29 -22.65 -18.96 42.36
C LEU A 29 -21.47 -19.74 42.94
N ARG A 30 -21.58 -20.25 44.18
CA ARG A 30 -20.55 -21.12 44.76
C ARG A 30 -20.46 -22.45 44.03
N GLU A 31 -21.58 -22.97 43.51
CA GLU A 31 -21.60 -24.21 42.74
C GLU A 31 -20.92 -24.01 41.38
N ILE A 32 -21.24 -22.91 40.67
CA ILE A 32 -20.59 -22.50 39.42
C ILE A 32 -19.09 -22.23 39.66
N LEU A 33 -18.74 -21.55 40.75
CA LEU A 33 -17.34 -21.24 41.10
C LEU A 33 -16.57 -22.43 41.71
N ARG A 34 -17.24 -23.53 42.10
CA ARG A 34 -16.55 -24.75 42.54
C ARG A 34 -16.16 -25.61 41.35
N ASP A 35 -16.86 -25.46 40.23
CA ASP A 35 -16.46 -26.12 39.00
C ASP A 35 -15.32 -25.35 38.32
N ARG A 36 -14.10 -25.76 38.70
CA ARG A 36 -12.86 -25.24 38.10
C ARG A 36 -12.84 -25.37 36.58
N ARG A 37 -13.55 -26.35 35.98
CA ARG A 37 -13.59 -26.49 34.51
C ARG A 37 -14.41 -25.36 33.90
N THR A 38 -15.54 -25.02 34.52
CA THR A 38 -16.43 -23.94 34.08
C THR A 38 -15.79 -22.55 34.26
N ILE A 39 -15.16 -22.26 35.40
CA ILE A 39 -14.42 -20.99 35.58
C ILE A 39 -13.29 -20.87 34.58
N VAL A 40 -12.51 -21.94 34.41
CA VAL A 40 -11.39 -21.93 33.46
C VAL A 40 -11.90 -21.66 32.06
N THR A 41 -12.97 -22.30 31.59
CA THR A 41 -13.50 -22.00 30.25
C THR A 41 -14.06 -20.59 30.12
N LEU A 42 -14.78 -20.10 31.14
CA LEU A 42 -15.37 -18.75 31.13
C LEU A 42 -14.31 -17.64 31.05
N VAL A 43 -13.09 -17.89 31.54
CA VAL A 43 -11.98 -16.92 31.50
C VAL A 43 -11.00 -17.24 30.38
N LEU A 44 -10.55 -18.48 30.26
CA LEU A 44 -9.53 -18.92 29.31
C LEU A 44 -9.99 -18.80 27.85
N MET A 45 -11.26 -19.13 27.54
CA MET A 45 -11.76 -19.01 26.17
C MET A 45 -11.75 -17.56 25.69
N PRO A 46 -12.36 -16.58 26.38
CA PRO A 46 -12.30 -15.20 25.93
C PRO A 46 -10.89 -14.62 26.00
N LEU A 47 -10.09 -14.99 27.02
CA LEU A 47 -8.71 -14.50 27.15
C LEU A 47 -7.80 -15.00 26.02
N LEU A 48 -8.07 -16.15 25.41
CA LEU A 48 -7.30 -16.64 24.25
C LEU A 48 -7.92 -16.19 22.93
N LEU A 49 -9.25 -16.25 22.81
CA LEU A 49 -9.96 -15.98 21.55
C LEU A 49 -9.90 -14.50 21.17
N TYR A 50 -10.16 -13.58 22.10
CA TYR A 50 -10.16 -12.14 21.81
C TYR A 50 -8.81 -11.60 21.33
N PRO A 51 -7.67 -11.92 21.97
CA PRO A 51 -6.38 -11.45 21.45
C PRO A 51 -6.00 -12.13 20.15
N LEU A 52 -6.34 -13.41 19.93
CA LEU A 52 -6.11 -14.06 18.63
C LEU A 52 -6.88 -13.36 17.52
N LEU A 53 -8.18 -13.12 17.74
CA LEU A 53 -9.04 -12.42 16.77
C LEU A 53 -8.53 -11.01 16.51
N GLY A 54 -8.09 -10.31 17.57
CA GLY A 54 -7.48 -8.99 17.50
C GLY A 54 -6.23 -8.98 16.62
N ILE A 55 -5.32 -9.96 16.78
CA ILE A 55 -4.11 -10.08 15.96
C ILE A 55 -4.48 -10.35 14.49
N VAL A 56 -5.44 -11.25 14.22
CA VAL A 56 -5.88 -11.56 12.86
C VAL A 56 -6.47 -10.33 12.18
N ILE A 57 -7.37 -9.61 12.87
CA ILE A 57 -7.98 -8.38 12.36
C ILE A 57 -6.93 -7.29 12.18
N GLN A 58 -6.01 -7.10 13.14
CA GLN A 58 -4.92 -6.12 13.02
C GLN A 58 -4.04 -6.41 11.81
N LYS A 59 -3.67 -7.68 11.58
CA LYS A 59 -2.85 -8.08 10.43
C LYS A 59 -3.60 -7.89 9.12
N PHE A 60 -4.88 -8.24 9.09
CA PHE A 60 -5.74 -8.02 7.93
C PHE A 60 -5.89 -6.53 7.61
N VAL A 61 -6.26 -5.70 8.60
CA VAL A 61 -6.41 -4.25 8.43
C VAL A 61 -5.08 -3.60 8.02
N LEU A 62 -3.96 -3.99 8.62
CA LEU A 62 -2.66 -3.45 8.25
C LEU A 62 -2.28 -3.84 6.81
N SER A 63 -2.65 -5.04 6.36
CA SER A 63 -2.43 -5.47 4.96
C SER A 63 -3.29 -4.72 3.95
N THR A 64 -4.53 -4.36 4.31
CA THR A 64 -5.41 -3.57 3.44
C THR A 64 -5.08 -2.08 3.44
N VAL A 65 -4.59 -1.55 4.57
CA VAL A 65 -4.22 -0.13 4.72
C VAL A 65 -2.83 0.14 4.13
N SER A 66 -1.95 -0.87 4.10
CA SER A 66 -0.67 -0.80 3.37
C SER A 66 -0.89 -0.96 1.88
N ASN A 67 -1.76 -0.12 1.29
CA ASN A 67 -2.04 -0.08 -0.14
C ASN A 67 -0.91 0.60 -0.94
N THR A 68 0.30 0.65 -0.37
CA THR A 68 1.48 1.12 -1.09
C THR A 68 1.91 -0.01 -2.02
N PRO A 69 1.76 0.14 -3.34
CA PRO A 69 2.25 -0.88 -4.26
C PRO A 69 3.74 -1.14 -4.01
N PRO A 70 4.20 -2.40 -4.09
CA PRO A 70 5.62 -2.70 -3.96
C PRO A 70 6.41 -1.89 -4.98
N PRO A 71 7.62 -1.42 -4.64
CA PRO A 71 8.41 -0.61 -5.55
C PRO A 71 8.84 -1.44 -6.77
N PHE A 72 8.83 -0.81 -7.95
CA PHE A 72 9.51 -1.34 -9.12
C PHE A 72 11.02 -1.15 -8.95
N PHE A 73 11.79 -2.20 -9.18
CA PHE A 73 13.24 -2.17 -9.11
C PHE A 73 13.83 -1.83 -10.47
N ILE A 74 14.50 -0.69 -10.58
CA ILE A 74 15.16 -0.23 -11.81
C ILE A 74 16.66 -0.31 -11.62
N LEU A 75 17.32 -1.17 -12.39
CA LEU A 75 18.78 -1.28 -12.41
C LEU A 75 19.36 -0.30 -13.43
N CYS A 76 20.11 0.68 -12.95
CA CYS A 76 20.84 1.61 -13.82
C CYS A 76 22.28 1.16 -13.98
N GLU A 77 22.79 1.21 -15.20
CA GLU A 77 24.19 0.84 -15.54
C GLU A 77 25.20 1.58 -14.67
N THR A 78 24.95 2.86 -14.38
CA THR A 78 25.76 3.67 -13.47
C THR A 78 24.89 4.60 -12.62
N LYS A 79 25.43 5.07 -11.49
CA LYS A 79 24.75 6.05 -10.64
C LYS A 79 24.39 7.35 -11.39
N PRO A 80 25.28 7.98 -12.17
CA PRO A 80 24.92 9.18 -12.95
C PRO A 80 23.77 8.97 -13.93
N VAL A 81 23.63 7.76 -14.51
CA VAL A 81 22.49 7.42 -15.38
C VAL A 81 21.20 7.37 -14.58
N GLY A 82 21.20 6.79 -13.39
CA GLY A 82 20.03 6.79 -12.51
C GLY A 82 19.66 8.19 -12.02
N ASP A 83 20.64 9.00 -11.61
CA ASP A 83 20.39 10.39 -11.18
C ASP A 83 19.77 11.22 -12.33
N ALA A 84 20.28 11.02 -13.56
CA ALA A 84 19.72 11.63 -14.77
C ALA A 84 18.29 11.17 -15.07
N LEU A 85 18.03 9.87 -14.98
CA LEU A 85 16.70 9.30 -15.19
C LEU A 85 15.72 9.78 -14.12
N GLU A 86 16.11 9.79 -12.84
CA GLU A 86 15.26 10.23 -11.73
C GLU A 86 14.82 11.68 -11.92
N LEU A 87 15.71 12.56 -12.37
CA LEU A 87 15.38 13.95 -12.65
C LEU A 87 14.31 14.08 -13.75
N ILE A 88 14.47 13.33 -14.84
CA ILE A 88 13.51 13.34 -15.96
C ILE A 88 12.18 12.70 -15.55
N MET A 89 12.22 11.63 -14.75
CA MET A 89 11.03 10.99 -14.20
C MET A 89 10.23 11.96 -13.33
N ARG A 90 10.89 12.69 -12.43
CA ARG A 90 10.24 13.72 -11.59
C ARG A 90 9.61 14.83 -12.42
N GLU A 91 10.27 15.27 -13.49
CA GLU A 91 9.69 16.27 -14.39
C GLU A 91 8.48 15.71 -15.15
N GLY A 92 8.59 14.49 -15.68
CA GLY A 92 7.47 13.82 -16.34
C GLY A 92 6.27 13.63 -15.42
N ASP A 93 6.49 13.29 -14.14
CA ASP A 93 5.41 13.24 -13.15
C ASP A 93 4.71 14.59 -12.98
N ARG A 94 5.45 15.70 -12.98
CA ARG A 94 4.84 17.05 -12.89
C ARG A 94 4.01 17.40 -14.12
N ILE A 95 4.45 17.01 -15.30
CA ILE A 95 3.71 17.21 -16.56
C ILE A 95 2.43 16.38 -16.53
N LEU A 96 2.54 15.08 -16.21
CA LEU A 96 1.38 14.18 -16.15
C LEU A 96 0.37 14.61 -15.08
N LEU A 97 0.82 15.13 -13.93
CA LEU A 97 -0.06 15.67 -12.89
C LEU A 97 -0.73 16.98 -13.30
N ALA A 98 -0.10 17.79 -14.15
CA ALA A 98 -0.72 19.00 -14.68
C ALA A 98 -1.82 18.67 -15.71
N ASP A 99 -1.65 17.58 -16.46
CA ASP A 99 -2.61 17.12 -17.47
C ASP A 99 -3.70 16.19 -16.89
N GLN A 100 -3.46 15.57 -15.74
CA GLN A 100 -4.42 14.67 -15.08
C GLN A 100 -5.40 15.43 -14.17
N GLU A 101 -6.66 15.48 -14.58
CA GLU A 101 -7.82 15.89 -13.76
C GLU A 101 -8.25 14.84 -12.72
N ALA A 102 -7.59 13.67 -12.63
CA ALA A 102 -8.05 12.54 -11.82
C ALA A 102 -7.13 12.23 -10.61
N PRO A 103 -7.67 12.22 -9.37
CA PRO A 103 -6.89 12.02 -8.13
C PRO A 103 -6.59 10.54 -7.78
N ASP A 104 -6.81 9.58 -8.69
CA ASP A 104 -6.96 8.16 -8.32
C ASP A 104 -5.91 7.19 -8.89
N LYS A 105 -4.85 7.69 -9.57
CA LYS A 105 -3.72 6.82 -9.96
C LYS A 105 -2.80 6.67 -8.73
N PRO A 106 -2.62 5.44 -8.18
CA PRO A 106 -1.78 5.26 -7.00
C PRO A 106 -0.36 5.73 -7.27
N PRO A 107 0.34 6.30 -6.25
CA PRO A 107 1.70 6.77 -6.42
C PRO A 107 2.58 5.60 -6.84
N ILE A 108 3.25 5.75 -7.98
CA ILE A 108 4.13 4.73 -8.51
C ILE A 108 5.43 4.79 -7.73
N ASN A 109 5.73 3.73 -6.99
CA ASN A 109 6.94 3.62 -6.19
C ASN A 109 8.05 2.97 -7.03
N VAL A 110 9.17 3.66 -7.16
CA VAL A 110 10.31 3.22 -7.96
C VAL A 110 11.55 3.23 -7.09
N ARG A 111 12.34 2.16 -7.15
CA ARG A 111 13.61 2.05 -6.46
C ARG A 111 14.74 1.82 -7.46
N PHE A 112 15.67 2.77 -7.50
CA PHE A 112 16.88 2.64 -8.31
C PHE A 112 17.90 1.74 -7.62
N LEU A 113 18.46 0.82 -8.40
CA LEU A 113 19.54 -0.09 -8.05
C LEU A 113 20.76 0.28 -8.90
N PHE A 114 21.94 0.12 -8.30
CA PHE A 114 23.22 0.41 -8.93
C PHE A 114 24.16 -0.76 -8.67
N PRO A 115 25.06 -1.09 -9.60
CA PRO A 115 26.09 -2.10 -9.35
C PRO A 115 27.02 -1.69 -8.20
N ASP A 116 27.36 -2.67 -7.35
CA ASP A 116 28.25 -2.49 -6.19
C ASP A 116 29.72 -2.29 -6.59
N SER A 117 30.11 -2.67 -7.81
CA SER A 117 31.50 -2.55 -8.29
C SER A 117 31.58 -1.80 -9.61
N SER A 118 32.47 -0.82 -9.69
CA SER A 118 32.72 0.01 -10.87
C SER A 118 33.50 -0.70 -11.98
N GLU A 119 33.92 -1.95 -11.78
CA GLU A 119 34.86 -2.66 -12.67
C GLU A 119 34.21 -3.77 -13.52
N SER A 120 32.99 -4.21 -13.18
CA SER A 120 32.27 -5.21 -14.00
C SER A 120 31.15 -4.53 -14.78
N THR A 121 31.20 -4.64 -16.11
CA THR A 121 30.08 -4.24 -16.96
C THR A 121 28.83 -5.03 -16.55
N VAL A 122 27.80 -4.32 -16.10
CA VAL A 122 26.53 -4.94 -15.70
C VAL A 122 25.83 -5.47 -16.95
N ASP A 123 25.52 -6.76 -16.95
CA ASP A 123 24.62 -7.35 -17.93
C ASP A 123 23.18 -7.08 -17.50
N LEU A 124 22.58 -6.05 -18.11
CA LEU A 124 21.22 -5.61 -17.79
C LEU A 124 20.19 -6.65 -18.24
N GLU A 125 20.43 -7.26 -19.40
CA GLU A 125 19.59 -8.30 -19.99
C GLU A 125 19.51 -9.52 -19.05
N GLN A 126 20.66 -9.99 -18.57
CA GLN A 126 20.73 -11.09 -17.62
C GLN A 126 20.09 -10.70 -16.28
N SER A 127 20.32 -9.49 -15.78
CA SER A 127 19.76 -9.02 -14.50
C SER A 127 18.22 -8.94 -14.52
N VAL A 128 17.64 -8.47 -15.62
CA VAL A 128 16.18 -8.48 -15.81
C VAL A 128 15.68 -9.91 -16.01
N SER A 129 16.43 -10.74 -16.75
CA SER A 129 16.09 -12.16 -17.00
C SER A 129 16.02 -12.97 -15.70
N ASP A 130 16.99 -12.78 -14.81
CA ASP A 130 17.08 -13.45 -13.51
C ASP A 130 16.07 -12.90 -12.49
N GLY A 131 15.39 -11.79 -12.82
CA GLY A 131 14.43 -11.15 -11.92
C GLY A 131 15.08 -10.39 -10.76
N VAL A 132 16.36 -10.02 -10.89
CA VAL A 132 17.07 -9.15 -9.93
C VAL A 132 16.47 -7.74 -9.96
N CYS A 133 15.99 -7.31 -11.12
CA CYS A 133 15.28 -6.05 -11.32
C CYS A 133 14.09 -6.23 -12.28
N ASP A 134 13.17 -5.25 -12.26
CA ASP A 134 12.02 -5.19 -13.16
C ASP A 134 12.38 -4.49 -14.48
N LEU A 135 13.33 -3.56 -14.46
CA LEU A 135 13.76 -2.77 -15.61
C LEU A 135 15.25 -2.51 -15.56
N GLY A 136 15.95 -2.73 -16.66
CA GLY A 136 17.34 -2.29 -16.87
C GLY A 136 17.38 -0.98 -17.65
N VAL A 137 18.27 -0.06 -17.27
CA VAL A 137 18.46 1.21 -17.97
C VAL A 137 19.93 1.51 -18.21
N ARG A 138 20.25 1.85 -19.45
CA ARG A 138 21.54 2.42 -19.84
C ARG A 138 21.37 3.65 -20.72
N LEU A 139 22.44 4.43 -20.84
CA LEU A 139 22.50 5.61 -21.69
C LEU A 139 23.34 5.29 -22.92
N ILE A 140 22.77 5.38 -24.13
CA ILE A 140 23.48 5.06 -25.38
C ILE A 140 24.26 6.28 -25.89
N GLN A 141 23.68 7.49 -25.81
CA GLN A 141 24.28 8.70 -26.38
C GLN A 141 23.96 9.97 -25.57
N THR A 142 24.95 10.86 -25.52
CA THR A 142 24.81 12.28 -25.16
C THR A 142 25.39 13.11 -26.31
N SER A 143 24.59 13.48 -27.31
CA SER A 143 25.08 14.36 -28.37
C SER A 143 25.28 15.77 -27.81
N THR A 144 26.55 16.18 -27.65
CA THR A 144 26.93 17.60 -27.57
C THR A 144 27.48 17.96 -28.93
N ASP A 145 26.63 18.26 -29.89
CA ASP A 145 27.11 18.51 -31.26
C ASP A 145 27.77 19.88 -31.42
N GLU A 146 27.64 20.83 -30.47
CA GLU A 146 28.35 22.11 -30.50
C GLU A 146 28.75 22.59 -29.08
N PRO A 147 30.04 22.90 -28.80
CA PRO A 147 30.47 23.54 -27.57
C PRO A 147 30.11 25.04 -27.61
N GLY A 148 28.87 25.39 -27.26
CA GLY A 148 28.47 26.79 -27.14
C GLY A 148 26.97 27.09 -27.15
N SER A 149 26.14 26.18 -27.68
CA SER A 149 24.68 26.33 -27.60
C SER A 149 24.17 25.61 -26.36
N ALA A 150 23.52 26.32 -25.44
CA ALA A 150 22.74 25.74 -24.34
C ALA A 150 21.49 24.96 -24.83
N GLU A 151 21.49 24.51 -26.09
CA GLU A 151 20.43 23.81 -26.76
C GLU A 151 20.57 22.31 -26.49
N SER A 152 19.98 21.91 -25.36
CA SER A 152 19.43 20.57 -25.09
C SER A 152 20.37 19.39 -25.32
N GLN A 153 21.04 18.94 -24.25
CA GLN A 153 21.63 17.61 -24.19
C GLN A 153 20.55 16.56 -24.48
N ARG A 154 20.50 16.07 -25.72
CA ARG A 154 19.69 14.90 -26.08
C ARG A 154 20.30 13.69 -25.38
N ARG A 155 19.50 13.05 -24.53
CA ARG A 155 19.88 11.83 -23.80
C ARG A 155 19.03 10.69 -24.33
N GLU A 156 19.68 9.66 -24.85
CA GLU A 156 19.01 8.46 -25.35
C GLU A 156 19.14 7.33 -24.31
N PHE A 157 18.01 7.00 -23.67
CA PHE A 157 17.93 5.90 -22.72
C PHE A 157 17.48 4.61 -23.43
N GLN A 158 18.22 3.53 -23.22
CA GLN A 158 17.78 2.19 -23.56
C GLN A 158 17.08 1.57 -22.36
N LEU A 159 15.86 1.07 -22.57
CA LEU A 159 15.07 0.37 -21.57
C LEU A 159 15.07 -1.13 -21.88
N VAL A 160 15.59 -1.94 -20.97
CA VAL A 160 15.66 -3.41 -21.07
C VAL A 160 14.59 -4.00 -20.15
N TYR A 161 13.64 -4.75 -20.71
CA TYR A 161 12.51 -5.33 -19.97
C TYR A 161 12.11 -6.69 -20.56
N ARG A 162 11.32 -7.46 -19.81
CA ARG A 162 10.70 -8.72 -20.25
C ARG A 162 9.24 -8.51 -20.63
N SER A 163 8.87 -8.85 -21.86
CA SER A 163 7.48 -8.79 -22.35
C SER A 163 6.54 -9.74 -21.60
N GLU A 164 7.04 -10.91 -21.23
CA GLU A 164 6.26 -11.98 -20.59
C GLU A 164 6.03 -11.74 -19.09
N ALA A 165 6.83 -10.88 -18.46
CA ALA A 165 6.72 -10.58 -17.04
C ALA A 165 5.87 -9.33 -16.81
N ALA A 166 4.70 -9.49 -16.18
CA ALA A 166 3.76 -8.41 -15.95
C ALA A 166 4.38 -7.21 -15.20
N LEU A 167 5.20 -7.45 -14.17
CA LEU A 167 5.89 -6.39 -13.41
C LEU A 167 6.90 -5.63 -14.27
N SER A 168 7.69 -6.35 -15.07
CA SER A 168 8.68 -5.74 -15.97
C SER A 168 8.02 -4.87 -17.04
N LYS A 169 6.93 -5.36 -17.62
CA LYS A 169 6.10 -4.60 -18.56
C LYS A 169 5.49 -3.36 -17.91
N GLN A 170 4.99 -3.46 -16.68
CA GLN A 170 4.45 -2.31 -15.96
C GLN A 170 5.54 -1.27 -15.67
N ALA A 171 6.72 -1.69 -15.19
CA ALA A 171 7.85 -0.80 -14.96
C ALA A 171 8.28 -0.08 -16.25
N TYR A 172 8.32 -0.79 -17.37
CA TYR A 172 8.59 -0.21 -18.69
C TYR A 172 7.57 0.87 -19.07
N GLU A 173 6.27 0.57 -19.01
CA GLU A 173 5.22 1.55 -19.36
C GLU A 173 5.24 2.76 -18.44
N VAL A 174 5.47 2.55 -17.14
CA VAL A 174 5.64 3.63 -16.15
C VAL A 174 6.75 4.59 -16.57
N VAL A 175 7.93 4.08 -16.88
CA VAL A 175 9.08 4.93 -17.23
C VAL A 175 8.86 5.59 -18.60
N LYS A 176 8.38 4.82 -19.58
CA LYS A 176 8.06 5.31 -20.92
C LYS A 176 7.04 6.45 -20.89
N GLU A 177 6.00 6.36 -20.07
CA GLU A 177 4.97 7.40 -19.92
C GLU A 177 5.60 8.76 -19.51
N ARG A 178 6.49 8.79 -18.50
CA ARG A 178 7.17 10.03 -18.08
C ARG A 178 8.10 10.56 -19.16
N LEU A 179 8.91 9.68 -19.75
CA LEU A 179 9.84 10.08 -20.82
C LEU A 179 9.07 10.66 -22.01
N SER A 180 7.94 10.07 -22.38
CA SER A 180 7.07 10.56 -23.44
C SER A 180 6.48 11.92 -23.11
N ALA A 181 6.01 12.12 -21.88
CA ALA A 181 5.47 13.42 -21.44
C ALA A 181 6.52 14.55 -21.55
N VAL A 182 7.76 14.28 -21.11
CA VAL A 182 8.87 15.24 -21.23
C VAL A 182 9.21 15.50 -22.70
N ASN A 183 9.29 14.45 -23.52
CA ASN A 183 9.59 14.59 -24.95
C ASN A 183 8.51 15.40 -25.69
N GLN A 184 7.24 15.16 -25.39
CA GLN A 184 6.12 15.90 -25.98
C GLN A 184 6.19 17.39 -25.64
N ARG A 185 6.34 17.72 -24.35
CA ARG A 185 6.46 19.10 -23.89
C ARG A 185 7.68 19.82 -24.48
N PHE A 186 8.79 19.10 -24.63
CA PHE A 186 9.98 19.61 -25.29
C PHE A 186 9.73 19.89 -26.78
N ALA A 187 9.04 18.99 -27.49
CA ALA A 187 8.68 19.17 -28.89
C ALA A 187 7.74 20.38 -29.09
N GLU A 188 6.73 20.53 -28.24
CA GLU A 188 5.83 21.70 -28.24
C GLU A 188 6.59 23.02 -28.07
N HIS A 189 7.56 23.05 -27.13
CA HIS A 189 8.40 24.22 -26.92
C HIS A 189 9.28 24.56 -28.14
N LEU A 190 9.81 23.55 -28.83
CA LEU A 190 10.57 23.75 -30.07
C LEU A 190 9.69 24.27 -31.21
N LEU A 191 8.48 23.72 -31.38
CA LEU A 191 7.53 24.15 -32.40
C LEU A 191 7.09 25.60 -32.19
N ALA A 192 6.79 25.98 -30.93
CA ALA A 192 6.47 27.35 -30.57
C ALA A 192 7.63 28.32 -30.90
N ARG A 193 8.88 27.94 -30.63
CA ARG A 193 10.07 28.74 -31.01
C ARG A 193 10.27 28.82 -32.52
N ALA A 194 9.87 27.80 -33.27
CA ALA A 194 9.91 27.79 -34.73
C ALA A 194 8.75 28.57 -35.38
N GLY A 195 7.82 29.11 -34.59
CA GLY A 195 6.64 29.84 -35.10
C GLY A 195 5.55 28.94 -35.69
N ILE A 196 5.59 27.64 -35.39
CA ILE A 196 4.61 26.65 -35.83
C ILE A 196 3.64 26.44 -34.66
N ASN A 197 2.45 27.05 -34.71
CA ASN A 197 1.38 26.77 -33.74
C ASN A 197 0.71 25.44 -34.10
N VAL A 198 0.66 24.52 -33.13
CA VAL A 198 -0.10 23.25 -33.18
C VAL A 198 -1.27 23.34 -32.22
#